data_AF-A0A1V4EVI8-F1
#
_entry.id   AF-A0A1V4EVI8-F1
#
_cell.length_a   1.000
_cell.length_b   1.000
_cell.length_c   1.000
_cell.angle_alpha   90.00
_cell.angle_beta   90.00
_cell.angle_gamma   90.00
#
_symmetry.space_group_name_H-M   'P 1'
#
loop_
_entity.id
_entity.type
_entity.pdbx_description
1 polymer ?
#
loop_
_entity_poly.entity_id
_entity_poly.type
_entity_poly.pdbx_seq_one_letter_code
_entity_poly.pdbx_strand_id
1 'polypeptide(L)' 'MFAQIVSTKRADGRTYRYMHIVESYREGKSVKKRRIASLGNIDAYSEQEIQQFIRTLESLLQHRTSGSI' A
#
# COMPACT_ATOMS: atom_id res chain seq x y z
N MET A 1 -3.63 3.02 -8.42
CA MET A 1 -2.73 2.61 -7.32
C MET A 1 -3.56 2.40 -6.07
N PHE A 2 -3.12 1.57 -5.12
CA PHE A 2 -3.82 1.32 -3.85
C PHE A 2 -2.82 0.98 -2.74
N ALA A 3 -3.28 1.11 -1.48
CA ALA A 3 -2.51 0.74 -0.30
C ALA A 3 -2.53 -0.79 -0.09
N GLN A 4 -1.41 -1.40 0.28
CA GLN A 4 -1.33 -2.83 0.57
C GLN A 4 -0.48 -3.06 1.82
N ILE A 5 -1.04 -3.80 2.79
CA ILE A 5 -0.29 -4.32 3.94
C ILE A 5 0.39 -5.63 3.55
N VAL A 6 1.68 -5.74 3.84
CA VAL A 6 2.48 -6.95 3.59
C VAL A 6 3.17 -7.39 4.87
N SER A 7 2.99 -8.66 5.24
CA SER A 7 3.71 -9.30 6.34
C SER A 7 5.02 -9.89 5.84
N THR A 8 6.13 -9.52 6.48
CA THR A 8 7.48 -9.99 6.13
C THR A 8 8.12 -10.64 7.35
N LYS A 9 8.52 -11.91 7.22
CA LYS A 9 9.34 -12.60 8.23
C LYS A 9 10.80 -12.19 8.06
N ARG A 10 11.44 -11.74 9.13
CA ARG A 10 12.86 -11.36 9.14
C ARG A 10 13.73 -12.48 9.73
N ALA A 11 15.05 -12.34 9.59
CA ALA A 11 16.02 -13.35 10.02
C ALA A 11 16.01 -13.58 11.55
N ASP A 12 15.55 -12.60 12.33
CA ASP A 12 15.32 -12.71 13.78
C ASP A 12 14.08 -13.55 14.14
N GLY A 13 13.38 -14.11 13.14
CA GLY A 13 12.18 -14.91 13.31
C GLY A 13 10.90 -14.09 13.50
N ARG A 14 10.99 -12.77 13.65
CA ARG A 14 9.83 -11.89 13.85
C ARG A 14 9.14 -11.58 12.52
N THR A 15 7.82 -11.46 12.57
CA THR A 15 7.01 -11.03 11.44
C THR A 15 6.65 -9.57 11.62
N TYR A 16 6.96 -8.78 10.61
CA TYR A 16 6.72 -7.34 10.60
C TYR A 16 5.71 -6.99 9.53
N ARG A 17 4.82 -6.04 9.82
CA ARG A 17 3.86 -5.52 8.84
C ARG A 17 4.38 -4.24 8.23
N TYR A 18 4.28 -4.12 6.90
CA TYR A 18 4.67 -2.94 6.15
C TYR A 18 3.51 -2.44 5.29
N MET A 19 3.39 -1.13 5.19
CA MET A 19 2.46 -0.48 4.26
C MET A 19 3.17 -0.17 2.95
N HIS A 20 2.60 -0.60 1.83
CA HIS A 20 3.12 -0.37 0.48
C HIS A 20 2.10 0.38 -0.38
N ILE A 21 2.59 1.20 -1.32
CA ILE A 21 1.78 1.69 -2.44
C ILE A 21 2.03 0.76 -3.63
N VAL A 22 0.96 0.21 -4.18
CA VAL A 22 1.01 -0.76 -5.26
C VAL A 22 0.21 -0.28 -6.46
N GLU A 23 0.75 -0.54 -7.64
CA GLU A 23 0.08 -0.29 -8.91
C GLU A 23 -0.21 -1.61 -9.61
N SER A 24 -1.44 -1.76 -10.10
CA SER A 24 -1.81 -2.82 -11.04
C SER A 24 -1.56 -2.34 -12.47
N TYR A 25 -0.94 -3.16 -13.29
CA TYR A 25 -0.70 -2.90 -14.71
C TYR A 25 -1.00 -4.15 -15.53
N ARG A 26 -1.28 -4.00 -16.82
CA ARG A 26 -1.45 -5.13 -17.73
C ARG A 26 -0.13 -5.45 -18.42
N GLU A 27 0.18 -6.74 -18.48
CA GLU A 27 1.25 -7.28 -19.31
C GLU A 27 0.64 -8.38 -20.19
N GLY A 28 0.36 -8.03 -21.45
CA GLY A 28 -0.43 -8.87 -22.35
C GLY A 28 -1.83 -9.15 -21.79
N LYS A 29 -2.16 -10.43 -21.62
CA LYS A 29 -3.46 -10.90 -21.10
C LYS A 29 -3.53 -10.96 -19.57
N SER A 30 -2.42 -10.71 -18.87
CA SER A 30 -2.35 -10.84 -17.42
C SER A 30 -2.35 -9.48 -16.72
N VAL A 31 -3.03 -9.41 -15.57
CA VAL A 31 -2.92 -8.25 -14.66
C VAL A 31 -1.81 -8.56 -13.67
N LYS A 32 -0.78 -7.72 -13.65
CA LYS A 32 0.34 -7.79 -12.72
C LYS A 32 0.28 -6.64 -11.72
N LYS A 33 1.04 -6.78 -10.63
CA LYS A 33 1.17 -5.76 -9.58
C LYS A 33 2.64 -5.43 -9.41
N ARG A 34 2.96 -4.14 -9.28
CA ARG A 34 4.29 -3.66 -8.90
C ARG A 34 4.21 -2.76 -7.68
N ARG A 35 5.14 -2.93 -6.75
CA ARG A 35 5.31 -2.01 -5.63
C ARG A 35 5.93 -0.71 -6.15
N ILE A 36 5.23 0.39 -5.97
CA ILE A 36 5.70 1.74 -6.33
C ILE A 36 6.51 2.34 -5.19
N ALA A 37 6.04 2.18 -3.95
CA ALA A 37 6.70 2.69 -2.76
C ALA A 37 6.47 1.79 -1.55
N SER A 38 7.37 1.90 -0.58
CA SER A 38 7.15 1.40 0.79
C SER A 38 7.03 2.59 1.72
N LEU A 39 5.98 2.59 2.55
CA LEU A 39 5.68 3.64 3.53
C LEU A 39 6.20 3.28 4.92
N GLY A 40 6.86 2.13 5.06
CA GLY A 40 7.50 1.71 6.30
C GLY A 40 6.70 0.69 7.11
N ASN A 41 7.27 0.36 8.28
CA ASN A 41 6.69 -0.57 9.23
C ASN A 41 5.48 0.07 9.91
N ILE A 42 4.44 -0.73 10.15
CA ILE A 42 3.20 -0.26 10.77
C ILE A 42 2.86 -0.91 12.11
N ASP A 43 3.79 -1.66 12.70
CA ASP A 43 3.53 -2.40 13.94
C ASP A 43 3.42 -1.49 15.17
N ALA A 44 3.89 -0.24 15.07
CA ALA A 44 3.72 0.77 16.10
C ALA A 44 2.32 1.43 16.09
N TYR A 45 1.51 1.22 15.06
CA TYR A 45 0.19 1.83 14.93
C TYR A 45 -0.91 0.85 15.29
N SER A 46 -1.97 1.39 15.89
CA SER A 46 -3.22 0.67 16.10
C SER A 46 -3.91 0.37 14.76
N GLU A 47 -4.81 -0.61 14.76
CA GLU A 47 -5.60 -0.92 13.57
C GLU A 47 -6.44 0.28 13.12
N GLN A 48 -6.97 1.08 14.05
CA GLN A 48 -7.75 2.27 13.74
C GLN A 48 -6.92 3.33 13.01
N GLU A 49 -5.69 3.58 13.45
CA GLU A 49 -4.76 4.51 12.80
C GLU A 49 -4.37 4.02 11.41
N ILE A 50 -4.11 2.71 11.26
CA ILE A 50 -3.80 2.09 9.96
C ILE A 50 -4.99 2.29 9.00
N GLN A 51 -6.21 2.01 9.44
CA GLN A 51 -7.41 2.17 8.61
C GLN A 51 -7.67 3.63 8.25
N GLN A 52 -7.45 4.56 9.19
CA GLN A 52 -7.56 5.99 8.90
C GLN A 52 -6.54 6.44 7.87
N PHE A 53 -5.29 5.98 7.99
CA PHE A 53 -4.23 6.25 7.04
C PHE A 53 -4.58 5.73 5.63
N ILE A 54 -5.07 4.50 5.52
CA ILE A 54 -5.51 3.92 4.24
C ILE A 54 -6.60 4.79 3.61
N ARG A 55 -7.64 5.15 4.36
CA ARG A 55 -8.74 6.00 3.85
C ARG A 55 -8.24 7.35 3.34
N THR A 56 -7.38 8.02 4.10
CA THR A 56 -6.80 9.30 3.67
C THR A 56 -5.96 9.14 2.41
N LEU A 57 -5.12 8.11 2.33
CA LEU A 57 -4.31 7.84 1.15
C LEU A 57 -5.18 7.54 -0.08
N GLU A 58 -6.22 6.73 0.06
CA GLU A 58 -7.15 6.41 -1.03
C GLU A 58 -7.90 7.65 -1.52
N SER A 59 -8.37 8.52 -0.63
CA SER A 59 -8.99 9.81 -1.00
C SER A 59 -8.03 10.69 -1.80
N LEU A 60 -6.78 10.84 -1.35
CA LEU A 60 -5.77 11.63 -2.07
C LEU A 60 -5.47 11.06 -3.47
N LEU A 61 -5.42 9.73 -3.60
CA LEU A 61 -5.19 9.06 -4.88
C LEU A 61 -6.39 9.23 -5.84
N GLN A 62 -7.63 9.19 -5.33
CA GLN A 62 -8.83 9.42 -6.12
C GLN A 62 -8.90 10.87 -6.61
N HIS A 63 -8.63 11.85 -5.75
CA HIS A 63 -8.68 13.27 -6.13
C HIS A 63 -7.62 13.65 -7.19
N ARG A 64 -6.45 12.98 -7.22
CA ARG A 64 -5.47 13.15 -8.30
C ARG A 64 -5.99 12.68 -9.66
N THR A 65 -6.84 11.65 -9.70
CA THR A 65 -7.42 11.16 -10.96
C THR A 65 -8.57 12.03 -11.46
N SER A 66 -9.12 12.91 -10.61
CA SER A 66 -10.20 13.85 -10.95
C SER A 66 -9.68 15.18 -11.51
N GLY A 67 -8.37 15.42 -11.48
CA GLY A 67 -7.76 16.56 -12.15
C GLY A 67 -7.62 16.26 -13.64
N SER A 68 -8.44 16.93 -14.47
CA SER A 68 -8.28 16.95 -15.92
C SER A 68 -6.83 17.29 -16.29
N ILE A 69 -6.28 16.52 -17.22
CA ILE A 69 -5.12 16.92 -18.03
C ILE A 69 -5.61 17.92 -19.08
#